data_AF-A0A9C9SAD8-F1
#
_entry.id   AF-A0A9C9SAD8-F1
#
_cell.length_a   1.000
_cell.length_b   1.000
_cell.length_c   1.000
_cell.angle_alpha   90.00
_cell.angle_beta   90.00
_cell.angle_gamma   90.00
#
_symmetry.space_group_name_H-M   'P 1'
#
loop_
_entity.id
_entity.type
_entity.pdbx_description
1 polymer ?
#
loop_
_entity_poly.entity_id
_entity_poly.type
_entity_poly.pdbx_seq_one_letter_code
_entity_poly.pdbx_strand_id
1 'polypeptide(L)'
;MAGCVESEVLRQVALYAGMDSNELYGGMLLQEDLGLGPLTVLMLLITLGESLGKDALALSFNLGSLNTVDDLVDLFCPAAACSAPRVSYCLH
;
A
#
# COMPACT_ATOMS: atom_id res chain seq x y z
N MET A 1 1.95 4.75 -14.49
CA MET A 1 0.84 4.34 -13.61
C MET A 1 1.33 3.60 -12.36
N ALA A 2 2.38 2.76 -12.42
CA ALA A 2 2.96 2.12 -11.23
C ALA A 2 3.42 3.13 -10.16
N GLY A 3 4.17 4.17 -10.56
CA GLY A 3 4.62 5.19 -9.62
C GLY A 3 3.51 5.96 -8.89
N CYS A 4 2.30 6.06 -9.47
CA CYS A 4 1.17 6.73 -8.80
C CYS A 4 0.58 5.86 -7.68
N VAL A 5 0.55 4.54 -7.88
CA VAL A 5 0.04 3.57 -6.90
C VAL A 5 1.01 3.46 -5.73
N GLU A 6 2.30 3.31 -6.01
CA GLU A 6 3.35 3.26 -4.99
C GLU A 6 3.36 4.53 -4.14
N SER A 7 3.27 5.71 -4.77
CA SER A 7 3.23 7.00 -4.05
C SER A 7 2.03 7.10 -3.10
N GLU A 8 0.86 6.63 -3.53
CA GLU A 8 -0.35 6.64 -2.69
C GLU A 8 -0.25 5.63 -1.54
N VAL A 9 0.29 4.44 -1.78
CA VAL A 9 0.53 3.44 -0.72
C VAL A 9 1.46 4.01 0.34
N LEU A 10 2.62 4.56 -0.06
CA LEU A 10 3.58 5.16 0.86
C LEU A 10 2.99 6.35 1.62
N ARG A 11 2.20 7.19 0.94
CA ARG A 11 1.50 8.30 1.57
C ARG A 11 0.55 7.83 2.66
N GLN A 12 -0.28 6.81 2.40
CA GLN A 12 -1.23 6.31 3.39
C GLN A 12 -0.51 5.60 4.53
N VAL A 13 0.54 4.81 4.26
CA VAL A 13 1.38 4.20 5.30
C VAL A 13 1.96 5.28 6.22
N ALA A 14 2.49 6.37 5.67
CA ALA A 14 3.05 7.49 6.43
C ALA A 14 2.01 8.16 7.33
N LEU A 15 0.80 8.39 6.81
CA LEU A 15 -0.31 8.96 7.56
C LEU A 15 -0.71 8.09 8.77
N TYR A 16 -0.81 6.78 8.55
CA TYR A 16 -1.16 5.83 9.61
C TYR A 16 -0.02 5.61 10.62
N ALA A 17 1.23 5.70 10.18
CA ALA A 17 2.42 5.63 11.04
C ALA A 17 2.69 6.95 11.80
N GLY A 18 2.06 8.06 11.37
CA GLY A 18 2.26 9.38 11.97
C GLY A 18 3.63 10.00 11.68
N MET A 19 4.22 9.68 10.53
CA MET A 19 5.55 10.15 10.11
C MET A 19 5.54 10.72 8.69
N ASP A 20 6.65 11.33 8.25
CA ASP A 20 6.76 11.84 6.89
C ASP A 20 7.04 10.70 5.90
N SER A 21 6.44 10.77 4.70
CA SER A 21 6.63 9.74 3.67
C SER A 21 8.09 9.62 3.19
N ASN A 22 8.91 10.67 3.34
CA ASN A 22 10.33 10.61 3.00
C ASN A 22 11.18 9.81 4.01
N GLU A 23 10.64 9.54 5.20
CA GLU A 23 11.31 8.74 6.22
C GLU A 23 11.01 7.24 6.09
N LEU A 24 10.03 6.87 5.26
CA LEU A 24 9.69 5.49 4.96
C LEU A 24 10.70 4.85 4.02
N TYR A 25 11.01 3.59 4.29
CA TYR A 25 11.72 2.71 3.35
C TYR A 25 11.07 1.33 3.32
N GLY A 26 11.14 0.64 2.19
CA GLY A 26 10.41 -0.62 1.94
C GLY A 26 10.63 -1.72 2.99
N GLY A 27 11.85 -1.79 3.55
CA GLY A 27 12.21 -2.79 4.56
C GLY A 27 11.65 -2.54 5.97
N MET A 28 10.97 -1.42 6.22
CA MET A 28 10.35 -1.15 7.53
C MET A 28 9.25 -2.16 7.83
N LEU A 29 9.31 -2.74 9.03
CA LEU A 29 8.29 -3.64 9.56
C LEU A 29 7.05 -2.85 9.97
N LEU A 30 5.89 -3.29 9.49
CA LEU A 30 4.61 -2.62 9.75
C LEU A 30 4.33 -2.54 11.26
N GLN A 31 4.57 -3.63 12.00
CA GLN A 31 4.34 -3.63 13.45
C GLN A 31 5.52 -3.08 14.24
N GLU A 32 6.74 -3.56 13.99
CA GLU A 32 7.88 -3.26 14.86
C GLU A 32 8.47 -1.86 14.62
N ASP A 33 8.59 -1.42 13.36
CA ASP A 33 9.15 -0.11 13.04
C ASP A 33 8.07 0.98 12.99
N LEU A 34 6.89 0.66 12.46
CA LEU A 34 5.83 1.66 12.21
C LEU A 34 4.68 1.63 13.24
N GLY A 35 4.64 0.64 14.13
CA GLY A 35 3.56 0.51 15.13
C GLY A 35 2.18 0.18 14.55
N LEU A 36 2.10 -0.22 13.29
CA LEU A 36 0.87 -0.57 12.58
C LEU A 36 0.43 -1.99 12.96
N GLY A 37 -0.46 -2.07 13.95
CA GLY A 37 -1.10 -3.32 14.34
C GLY A 37 -2.04 -3.89 13.26
N PRO A 38 -2.51 -5.14 13.41
CA PRO A 38 -3.36 -5.82 12.43
C PRO A 38 -4.65 -5.08 12.09
N LEU A 39 -5.26 -4.39 13.07
CA LEU A 39 -6.43 -3.54 12.87
C LEU A 39 -6.11 -2.31 12.03
N THR A 40 -4.97 -1.67 12.28
CA THR A 40 -4.50 -0.51 11.53
C THR A 40 -4.16 -0.89 10.09
N VAL A 41 -3.49 -2.03 9.88
CA VAL A 41 -3.20 -2.54 8.54
C VAL A 41 -4.50 -2.89 7.80
N LEU A 42 -5.49 -3.51 8.47
CA LEU A 42 -6.80 -3.76 7.86
C LEU A 42 -7.49 -2.46 7.43
N MET A 43 -7.49 -1.43 8.27
CA MET A 43 -8.05 -0.12 7.91
C MET A 43 -7.30 0.51 6.73
N LEU A 44 -5.97 0.45 6.73
CA LEU A 44 -5.13 0.92 5.63
C LEU A 44 -5.48 0.22 4.30
N LEU A 45 -5.66 -1.10 4.32
CA LEU A 45 -6.06 -1.87 3.14
C LEU A 45 -7.45 -1.47 2.62
N ILE A 46 -8.39 -1.18 3.52
CA ILE A 46 -9.73 -0.68 3.15
C ILE A 46 -9.61 0.70 2.49
N THR A 47 -8.89 1.63 3.11
CA THR A 47 -8.68 2.99 2.56
C THR A 47 -7.99 2.94 1.19
N LEU A 48 -6.93 2.14 1.06
CA LEU A 48 -6.22 1.97 -0.21
C LEU A 48 -7.07 1.27 -1.26
N GLY A 49 -7.88 0.29 -0.85
CA GLY A 49 -8.86 -0.37 -1.73
C GLY A 49 -9.86 0.61 -2.31
N GLU A 50 -10.46 1.46 -1.48
CA GLU A 50 -11.39 2.51 -1.92
C GLU A 50 -10.72 3.55 -2.83
N SER A 51 -9.54 4.03 -2.45
CA SER A 51 -8.77 5.02 -3.22
C SER A 51 -8.34 4.50 -4.60
N LEU A 52 -7.90 3.25 -4.67
CA LEU A 52 -7.35 2.62 -5.87
C LEU A 52 -8.38 1.79 -6.66
N GLY A 53 -9.64 1.75 -6.21
CA GLY A 53 -10.71 0.97 -6.84
C GLY A 53 -10.48 -0.55 -6.78
N LYS A 54 -9.84 -1.05 -5.72
CA LYS A 54 -9.60 -2.48 -5.48
C LYS A 54 -10.53 -3.03 -4.39
N ASP A 55 -10.82 -4.32 -4.46
CA ASP A 55 -11.65 -5.01 -3.48
C ASP A 55 -10.88 -5.18 -2.15
N ALA A 56 -11.24 -4.38 -1.14
CA ALA A 56 -10.66 -4.41 0.20
C ALA A 56 -10.81 -5.78 0.90
N LEU A 57 -11.90 -6.50 0.61
CA LEU A 57 -12.18 -7.80 1.21
C LEU A 57 -11.22 -8.86 0.66
N ALA A 58 -10.95 -8.83 -0.65
CA ALA A 58 -9.92 -9.65 -1.29
C ALA A 58 -8.51 -9.34 -0.74
N LEU A 59 -8.20 -8.07 -0.47
CA LEU A 59 -6.91 -7.64 0.09
C LEU A 59 -6.72 -8.11 1.54
N SER A 60 -7.79 -8.16 2.34
CA SER A 60 -7.74 -8.60 3.75
C SER A 60 -7.26 -10.04 3.93
N PHE A 61 -7.42 -10.91 2.94
CA PHE A 61 -6.90 -12.28 3.00
C PHE A 61 -5.36 -12.36 3.05
N ASN A 62 -4.68 -11.28 2.64
CA ASN A 62 -3.22 -11.18 2.65
C ASN A 62 -2.69 -10.59 3.99
N LEU A 63 -3.55 -10.23 4.95
CA LEU A 63 -3.11 -9.64 6.22
C LEU A 63 -2.07 -10.50 6.95
N GLY A 64 -2.18 -11.83 6.86
CA GLY A 64 -1.23 -12.74 7.51
C GLY A 64 0.16 -12.80 6.86
N SER A 65 0.31 -12.27 5.64
CA SER A 65 1.59 -12.25 4.91
C SER A 65 2.25 -10.87 4.85
N LEU A 66 1.54 -9.81 5.25
CA LEU A 66 2.06 -8.44 5.24
C LEU A 66 2.94 -8.18 6.47
N ASN A 67 4.26 -8.10 6.27
CA ASN A 67 5.21 -7.82 7.35
C ASN A 67 5.89 -6.46 7.17
N THR A 68 6.16 -6.06 5.93
CA THR A 68 6.94 -4.89 5.56
C THR A 68 6.15 -3.91 4.71
N VAL A 69 6.67 -2.68 4.55
CA VAL A 69 6.14 -1.69 3.60
C VAL A 69 6.23 -2.22 2.16
N ASP A 70 7.28 -2.95 1.81
CA ASP A 70 7.45 -3.55 0.48
C ASP A 70 6.34 -4.58 0.19
N ASP A 71 5.96 -5.40 1.17
CA ASP A 71 4.84 -6.35 1.03
C ASP A 71 3.52 -5.63 0.70
N LEU A 72 3.28 -4.45 1.30
CA LEU A 72 2.12 -3.62 0.97
C LEU A 72 2.24 -3.07 -0.45
N VAL A 73 3.40 -2.54 -0.83
CA VAL A 73 3.60 -1.99 -2.18
C VAL A 73 3.41 -3.08 -3.23
N ASP A 74 3.97 -4.29 -3.05
CA ASP A 74 3.82 -5.40 -3.99
C ASP A 74 2.36 -5.90 -4.09
N LEU A 75 1.62 -5.89 -2.98
CA LEU A 75 0.18 -6.21 -2.99
C LEU A 75 -0.62 -5.26 -3.92
N PHE A 76 -0.26 -3.98 -3.93
CA PHE A 76 -0.95 -2.98 -4.75
C PHE A 76 -0.34 -2.80 -6.14
N CYS A 77 0.95 -3.03 -6.29
CA CYS A 77 1.71 -2.88 -7.51
C CYS A 77 2.62 -4.10 -7.73
N PRO A 78 2.05 -5.28 -8.01
CA PRO A 78 2.87 -6.47 -8.21
C PRO A 78 3.77 -6.22 -9.41
N ALA A 79 5.06 -6.56 -9.31
CA ALA A 79 6.05 -6.27 -10.35
C ALA A 79 5.65 -6.77 -11.77
N ALA A 80 4.77 -7.79 -11.85
CA ALA A 80 4.21 -8.30 -13.10
C ALA A 80 3.19 -7.35 -13.79
N ALA A 81 2.57 -6.42 -13.07
CA ALA A 81 1.64 -5.43 -13.61
C ALA A 81 2.34 -4.29 -14.39
N CYS A 82 3.67 -4.17 -14.28
CA CYS A 82 4.47 -3.20 -15.06
C CYS A 82 4.59 -3.54 -16.56
N SER A 83 4.09 -4.69 -17.03
CA SER A 83 4.15 -5.10 -18.45
C SER A 83 2.82 -5.05 -19.21
N ALA A 84 1.73 -4.54 -18.62
CA ALA A 84 0.47 -4.40 -19.36
C ALA A 84 0.31 -2.97 -19.90
N PRO A 85 0.23 -2.74 -21.23
CA PRO A 85 -0.12 -1.43 -21.75
C PRO A 85 -1.61 -1.21 -21.45
N ARG A 86 -1.92 -0.36 -20.48
CA ARG A 86 -3.29 0.12 -20.28
C ARG A 86 -3.32 1.63 -20.32
N VAL A 87 -4.17 2.08 -21.23
CA VAL A 87 -4.47 3.44 -21.64
C VAL A 87 -4.59 4.36 -20.41
N SER A 88 -3.87 5.47 -20.53
CA SER A 88 -3.86 6.66 -19.68
C SER A 88 -5.27 7.11 -19.28
N TYR A 89 -5.49 7.38 -17.99
CA TYR A 89 -6.16 8.60 -17.52
C TYR A 89 -5.79 8.82 -16.03
N CYS A 90 -4.86 9.75 -15.77
CA CYS A 90 -4.80 10.48 -14.51
C CYS A 90 -5.46 11.84 -14.78
N LEU A 91 -6.71 12.01 -14.35
CA LEU A 91 -7.39 13.31 -14.38
C LEU A 91 -7.05 14.09 -13.09
N HIS A 92 -6.84 15.39 -13.29
CA HIS A 92 -6.42 16.43 -12.34
C HIS A 92 -7.20 16.46 -11.03
#